data_AF-A0A816I7W7-F1
#
_entry.id   AF-A0A816I7W7-F1
#
_cell.length_a   1.000
_cell.length_b   1.000
_cell.length_c   1.000
_cell.angle_alpha   90.00
_cell.angle_beta   90.00
_cell.angle_gamma   90.00
#
_symmetry.space_group_name_H-M   'P 1'
#
loop_
_entity.id
_entity.type
_entity.pdbx_description
1 polymer ?
#
loop_
_entity_poly.entity_id
_entity_poly.type
_entity_poly.pdbx_seq_one_letter_code
_entity_poly.pdbx_strand_id
1 'polypeptide(L)'
;MSRATYIVGALAGSAVVAYICDKVISDDKIFGGKFWSTPGTITNKAWGVATEERLQAWPRTAGPPVVMNPISRQNFIVKSRPE
;
A
#
# COMPACT_ATOMS: atom_id res chain seq x y z
N MET A 1 18.59 18.02 35.51
CA MET A 1 18.16 17.41 34.24
C MET A 1 17.70 18.54 33.32
N SER A 2 18.21 18.62 32.09
CA SER A 2 17.87 19.72 31.17
C SER A 2 16.42 19.59 30.69
N ARG A 3 15.74 20.72 30.43
CA ARG A 3 14.38 20.74 29.83
C ARG A 3 14.31 19.90 28.55
N ALA A 4 15.39 19.88 27.78
CA ALA A 4 15.51 19.06 26.58
C ALA A 4 15.32 17.55 26.86
N THR A 5 15.85 17.04 27.97
CA THR A 5 15.72 15.62 28.35
C THR A 5 14.27 15.24 28.62
N TYR A 6 13.50 16.12 29.27
CA TYR A 6 12.07 15.92 29.50
C TYR A 6 11.25 16.01 28.20
N ILE A 7 11.58 16.96 27.32
CA ILE A 7 10.89 17.13 26.03
C ILE A 7 11.12 15.92 25.13
N VAL A 8 12.36 15.43 25.04
CA VAL A 8 12.69 14.23 24.23
C VAL A 8 12.01 12.98 24.79
N GLY A 9 12.00 12.82 26.12
CA GLY A 9 11.28 11.73 26.77
C GLY A 9 9.76 11.78 26.53
N ALA A 10 9.16 12.96 26.63
CA ALA A 10 7.74 13.16 26.35
C ALA A 10 7.39 12.91 24.88
N LEU A 11 8.24 13.33 23.93
CA LEU A 11 8.06 13.05 22.51
C LEU A 11 8.10 11.54 22.22
N ALA A 12 9.12 10.84 22.72
CA ALA A 12 9.23 9.39 22.56
C ALA A 12 8.03 8.67 23.19
N GLY A 13 7.61 9.07 24.40
CA GLY A 13 6.43 8.53 25.06
C GLY A 13 5.15 8.76 24.25
N SER A 14 4.94 9.95 23.70
CA SER A 14 3.76 10.27 22.90
C SER A 14 3.69 9.46 21.59
N ALA A 15 4.84 9.21 20.94
CA ALA A 15 4.90 8.37 19.74
C ALA A 15 4.52 6.92 20.05
N VAL A 16 4.96 6.38 21.19
CA VAL A 16 4.59 5.02 21.63
C VAL A 16 3.11 4.92 21.93
N VAL A 17 2.56 5.89 22.67
CA VAL A 17 1.12 5.93 22.97
C VAL A 17 0.30 6.01 21.68
N ALA A 18 0.69 6.88 20.75
CA ALA A 18 0.02 7.02 19.45
C ALA A 18 0.05 5.71 18.65
N TYR A 19 1.19 5.02 18.59
CA TYR A 19 1.32 3.74 17.89
C TYR A 19 0.42 2.65 18.50
N ILE A 20 0.36 2.56 19.83
CA ILE A 20 -0.50 1.58 20.51
C ILE A 20 -1.98 1.90 20.25
N CYS A 21 -2.36 3.17 20.34
CA CYS A 21 -3.72 3.60 20.03
C CYS A 21 -4.09 3.26 18.58
N ASP A 22 -3.22 3.57 17.61
CA ASP A 22 -3.47 3.25 16.20
C ASP A 22 -3.61 1.73 15.99
N LYS A 23 -2.70 0.92 16.54
CA LYS A 23 -2.77 -0.54 16.42
C LYS A 23 -4.09 -1.10 16.95
N VAL A 24 -4.49 -0.71 18.16
CA VAL A 24 -5.70 -1.23 18.80
C VAL A 24 -6.96 -0.76 18.07
N ILE A 25 -6.97 0.49 17.59
CA ILE A 25 -8.13 1.07 16.93
C ILE A 25 -8.26 0.60 15.48
N SER A 26 -7.17 0.65 14.70
CA SER A 26 -7.15 0.44 13.25
C SER A 26 -6.96 -1.03 12.88
N ASP A 27 -6.02 -1.73 13.53
CA ASP A 27 -5.73 -3.14 13.19
C ASP A 27 -6.69 -4.09 13.91
N ASP A 28 -6.83 -3.93 15.24
CA ASP A 28 -7.69 -4.79 16.05
C ASP A 28 -9.18 -4.41 15.96
N LYS A 29 -9.47 -3.24 15.38
CA LYS A 29 -10.81 -2.74 15.05
C LYS A 29 -11.76 -2.79 16.24
N ILE A 30 -11.32 -2.27 17.40
CA ILE A 30 -12.11 -2.32 18.65
C ILE A 30 -13.45 -1.56 18.58
N PHE A 31 -13.59 -0.60 17.67
CA PHE A 31 -14.83 0.16 17.46
C PHE A 31 -15.73 -0.46 16.36
N GLY A 32 -15.44 -1.67 15.89
CA GLY A 32 -16.25 -2.43 14.93
C GLY A 32 -15.57 -2.69 13.59
N GLY A 33 -16.09 -3.66 12.81
CA GLY A 33 -15.63 -3.94 11.43
C GLY A 33 -14.64 -5.10 11.27
N LYS A 34 -14.36 -5.88 12.32
CA LYS A 34 -13.27 -6.88 12.37
C LYS A 34 -13.36 -8.01 11.33
N PHE A 35 -14.55 -8.45 10.93
CA PHE A 35 -14.70 -9.62 10.03
C PHE A 35 -15.32 -9.30 8.65
N TRP A 36 -16.03 -8.18 8.50
CA TRP A 36 -16.75 -7.84 7.25
C TRP A 36 -16.30 -6.53 6.58
N SER A 37 -15.53 -5.65 7.24
CA SER A 37 -15.19 -4.33 6.67
C SER A 37 -13.80 -4.23 6.04
N THR A 38 -12.89 -5.18 6.31
CA THR A 38 -11.55 -5.14 5.71
C THR A 38 -11.68 -5.56 4.24
N PRO A 39 -11.28 -4.71 3.26
CA PRO A 39 -11.44 -5.04 1.85
C PRO A 39 -10.75 -6.35 1.49
N GLY A 40 -11.48 -7.25 0.81
CA GLY A 40 -10.96 -8.53 0.33
C GLY A 40 -9.73 -8.37 -0.58
N THR A 41 -9.61 -7.22 -1.24
CA THR A 41 -8.48 -6.84 -2.10
C THR A 41 -7.17 -6.64 -1.34
N ILE A 42 -7.24 -6.40 -0.03
CA ILE A 42 -6.07 -6.20 0.85
C ILE A 42 -5.80 -7.47 1.67
N THR A 43 -6.86 -8.12 2.17
CA THR A 43 -6.70 -9.38 2.94
C THR A 43 -6.27 -10.55 2.05
N ASN A 44 -6.71 -10.57 0.80
CA ASN A 44 -6.27 -11.55 -0.18
C ASN A 44 -4.90 -11.16 -0.75
N LYS A 45 -3.85 -11.84 -0.27
CA LYS A 45 -2.48 -11.64 -0.77
C LYS A 45 -2.33 -11.89 -2.28
N ALA A 46 -3.15 -12.76 -2.87
CA ALA A 46 -3.12 -13.03 -4.31
C ALA A 46 -3.65 -11.84 -5.12
N TRP A 47 -4.48 -10.97 -4.53
CA TRP A 47 -5.00 -9.81 -5.23
C TRP A 47 -3.91 -8.80 -5.60
N GLY A 48 -2.93 -8.61 -4.72
CA GLY A 48 -1.76 -7.75 -5.00
C GLY A 48 -0.94 -8.28 -6.18
N VAL A 49 -0.68 -9.60 -6.21
CA VAL A 49 0.05 -10.25 -7.31
C VAL A 49 -0.73 -10.17 -8.62
N ALA A 50 -2.02 -10.51 -8.59
CA ALA A 50 -2.88 -10.41 -9.77
C ALA A 50 -2.99 -8.96 -10.29
N THR A 51 -3.03 -7.98 -9.40
CA THR A 51 -3.02 -6.56 -9.78
C THR A 51 -1.72 -6.20 -10.47
N GLU A 52 -0.58 -6.62 -9.93
CA GLU A 52 0.74 -6.33 -10.50
C GLU A 52 0.90 -6.95 -11.90
N GLU A 53 0.45 -8.17 -12.11
CA GLU A 53 0.38 -8.84 -13.42
C GLU A 53 -0.55 -8.09 -14.38
N ARG A 54 -1.73 -7.65 -13.93
CA ARG A 54 -2.65 -6.88 -14.76
C ARG A 54 -2.11 -5.52 -15.14
N LEU A 55 -1.29 -4.89 -14.30
CA LEU A 55 -0.63 -3.63 -14.65
C LEU A 55 0.42 -3.81 -15.76
N GLN A 56 0.89 -5.04 -16.01
CA GLN A 56 1.75 -5.37 -17.15
C GLN A 56 0.92 -5.50 -18.44
N ALA A 57 -0.29 -6.05 -18.36
CA ALA A 57 -1.18 -6.27 -19.52
C ALA A 57 -2.62 -5.88 -19.17
N TRP A 58 -2.89 -4.58 -19.13
CA TRP A 58 -4.18 -4.07 -18.67
C TRP A 58 -5.25 -4.30 -19.75
N PRO A 59 -6.38 -4.91 -19.39
CA PRO A 59 -7.44 -5.22 -20.34
C PRO A 59 -8.07 -3.92 -20.85
N ARG A 60 -8.36 -3.88 -22.16
CA ARG A 60 -9.11 -2.79 -22.80
C ARG A 60 -10.38 -3.34 -23.41
N THR A 61 -11.44 -2.54 -23.42
CA THR A 61 -12.75 -2.94 -23.96
C THR A 61 -12.69 -3.17 -25.48
N ALA A 62 -11.85 -2.43 -26.20
CA ALA A 62 -11.58 -2.63 -27.61
C ALA A 62 -10.08 -2.47 -27.89
N GLY A 63 -9.42 -3.59 -28.23
CA GLY A 63 -8.01 -3.64 -28.63
C GLY A 63 -7.12 -4.51 -27.73
N PRO A 64 -5.85 -4.69 -28.10
CA PRO A 64 -4.89 -5.50 -27.32
C PRO A 64 -4.64 -4.89 -25.92
N PRO A 65 -4.27 -5.71 -24.93
CA PRO A 65 -3.88 -5.24 -23.61
C PRO A 65 -2.72 -4.23 -23.66
N VAL A 66 -2.71 -3.29 -22.72
CA VAL A 66 -1.71 -2.21 -22.67
C VAL A 66 -1.03 -2.17 -21.30
N VAL A 67 0.26 -1.87 -21.28
CA VAL A 67 1.01 -1.68 -20.04
C VAL A 67 0.55 -0.41 -19.33
N MET A 68 0.34 -0.48 -18.01
CA MET A 68 0.07 0.68 -17.17
C MET A 68 1.36 1.31 -16.63
N ASN A 69 1.37 2.64 -16.64
CA ASN A 69 2.43 3.50 -16.10
C ASN A 69 3.83 3.19 -16.67
N PRO A 70 4.00 3.18 -18.00
CA PRO A 70 5.22 2.68 -18.64
C PRO A 70 6.49 3.49 -18.30
N ILE A 71 6.38 4.79 -18.01
CA ILE A 71 7.54 5.64 -17.68
C ILE A 71 7.99 5.40 -16.23
N SER A 72 7.07 5.49 -15.27
CA SER A 72 7.38 5.32 -13.85
C SER A 72 7.75 3.88 -13.50
N ARG A 73 7.14 2.89 -14.17
CA ARG A 73 7.40 1.46 -13.94
C ARG A 73 8.40 0.87 -14.94
N GLN A 74 8.90 1.68 -15.88
CA GLN A 74 9.89 1.29 -16.89
C GLN A 74 9.55 -0.02 -17.63
N ASN A 75 8.26 -0.26 -17.88
CA ASN A 75 7.76 -1.51 -18.43
C ASN A 75 7.24 -1.37 -19.86
N PHE A 76 7.83 -0.48 -20.65
CA PHE A 76 7.39 -0.25 -22.02
C PHE A 76 7.85 -1.36 -22.95
N ILE A 77 7.02 -1.69 -23.93
CA ILE A 77 7.34 -2.67 -24.96
C ILE A 77 8.32 -2.03 -25.96
N VAL A 78 9.55 -2.54 -26.00
CA VAL A 78 10.55 -2.12 -27.01
C VAL A 78 10.26 -2.86 -28.32
N LYS A 79 9.99 -2.11 -29.39
CA LYS A 79 9.83 -2.68 -30.72
C LYS A 79 11.20 -2.87 -31.37
N SER A 80 11.47 -4.02 -31.96
CA SER A 80 12.65 -4.22 -32.80
C SER A 80 12.53 -3.34 -34.05
N ARG A 81 13.62 -2.66 -34.40
CA ARG A 81 13.72 -1.90 -35.66
C ARG A 81 14.53 -2.77 -36.64
N PRO A 82 14.05 -3.01 -37.87
CA PRO A 82 14.88 -3.62 -38.90
C PRO A 82 16.03 -2.67 -39.24
N GLU A 83 17.22 -3.24 -39.36
CA GLU A 83 18.44 -2.55 -39.79
C GLU A 83 18.33 -2.02 -41.22
#